data_AF-A0A7C1PQZ1-F1
#
_entry.id   AF-A0A7C1PQZ1-F1
#
_cell.length_a   1.000
_cell.length_b   1.000
_cell.length_c   1.000
_cell.angle_alpha   90.00
_cell.angle_beta   90.00
_cell.angle_gamma   90.00
#
_symmetry.space_group_name_H-M   'P 1'
#
loop_
_entity.id
_entity.type
_entity.pdbx_description
1 polymer ?
#
loop_
_entity_poly.entity_id
_entity_poly.type
_entity_poly.pdbx_seq_one_letter_code
_entity_poly.pdbx_strand_id
1 'polypeptide(L)'
;MARTRPHPKRYLRKLALRRPCVHGKPGLELRPYQILLRPLVTEKGTHLSEHRNTYCFQVHPAANKIQIKAAVEEMYQVRVIEVRTQNRKGKRRRFRNIVGQMPSWKKAIVQVHPEDKIEFY
;
A
#
# COMPACT_ATOMS: atom_id res chain seq x y z
N MET A 1 29.26 -40.31 -5.92
CA MET A 1 28.31 -39.55 -6.77
C MET A 1 26.91 -39.71 -6.20
N ALA A 2 26.35 -38.66 -5.58
CA ALA A 2 25.03 -38.74 -4.96
C ALA A 2 23.94 -38.79 -6.03
N ARG A 3 23.30 -39.96 -6.20
CA ARG A 3 22.12 -40.11 -7.06
C ARG A 3 20.94 -39.42 -6.36
N THR A 4 20.44 -38.34 -6.93
CA THR A 4 19.20 -37.69 -6.46
C THR A 4 18.04 -38.68 -6.57
N ARG A 5 17.31 -38.91 -5.46
CA ARG A 5 16.13 -39.79 -5.47
C ARG A 5 15.07 -39.22 -6.41
N PRO A 6 14.39 -40.04 -7.24
CA PRO A 6 13.35 -39.54 -8.13
C PRO A 6 12.20 -38.93 -7.32
N HIS A 7 11.85 -37.66 -7.60
CA HIS A 7 10.70 -37.01 -6.97
C HIS A 7 9.42 -37.81 -7.29
N PRO A 8 8.63 -38.24 -6.29
CA PRO A 8 7.46 -39.07 -6.53
C PRO A 8 6.44 -38.35 -7.43
N LYS A 9 5.98 -39.02 -8.51
CA LYS A 9 5.05 -38.47 -9.53
C LYS A 9 3.79 -37.78 -8.96
N ARG A 10 3.38 -38.13 -7.74
CA ARG A 10 2.28 -37.46 -7.00
C ARG A 10 2.54 -35.97 -6.76
N TYR A 11 3.78 -35.53 -6.59
CA TYR A 11 4.13 -34.12 -6.39
C TYR A 11 4.05 -33.29 -7.69
N LEU A 12 4.45 -33.85 -8.84
CA LEU A 12 4.33 -33.19 -10.15
C LEU A 12 2.88 -32.85 -10.50
N ARG A 13 1.95 -33.77 -10.21
CA ARG A 13 0.50 -33.54 -10.41
C ARG A 13 -0.04 -32.42 -9.52
N LYS A 14 0.42 -32.34 -8.27
CA LYS A 14 0.03 -31.29 -7.31
C LYS A 14 0.54 -29.90 -7.70
N LEU A 15 1.73 -29.83 -8.30
CA LEU A 15 2.33 -28.60 -8.81
C LEU A 15 1.66 -28.13 -10.11
N ALA A 16 1.38 -29.05 -11.06
CA ALA A 16 0.71 -28.73 -12.33
C ALA A 16 -0.75 -28.27 -12.17
N LEU A 17 -1.43 -28.66 -11.08
CA LEU A 17 -2.79 -28.23 -10.75
C LEU A 17 -2.88 -26.90 -10.00
N ARG A 18 -1.74 -26.31 -9.60
CA ARG A 18 -1.74 -24.95 -9.07
C ARG A 18 -2.01 -24.02 -10.25
N ARG A 19 -3.20 -23.42 -10.26
CA ARG A 19 -3.45 -22.25 -11.12
C ARG A 19 -2.31 -21.26 -10.88
N PRO A 20 -1.65 -20.70 -11.92
CA PRO A 20 -0.78 -19.56 -11.71
C PRO A 20 -1.61 -18.51 -10.98
N CYS A 21 -1.01 -17.83 -10.01
CA CYS A 21 -1.65 -16.69 -9.36
C CYS A 21 -1.90 -15.62 -10.42
N VAL A 22 -3.05 -15.69 -11.09
CA VAL A 22 -3.54 -14.64 -11.96
C VAL A 22 -3.87 -13.48 -11.04
N HIS A 23 -2.95 -12.53 -10.95
CA HIS A 23 -3.19 -11.24 -10.32
C HIS A 23 -4.52 -10.72 -10.89
N GLY A 24 -5.54 -10.63 -10.04
CA GLY A 24 -6.92 -10.41 -10.45
C GLY A 24 -7.10 -9.18 -11.33
N LYS A 25 -8.24 -9.12 -12.04
CA LYS A 25 -8.66 -7.95 -12.82
C LYS A 25 -8.40 -6.66 -12.04
N PRO A 26 -7.95 -5.56 -12.69
CA PRO A 26 -7.77 -4.30 -11.99
C PRO A 26 -9.06 -3.94 -11.26
N GLY A 27 -8.93 -3.54 -10.00
CA GLY A 27 -10.04 -2.98 -9.24
C GLY A 27 -10.51 -1.67 -9.87
N LEU A 28 -11.43 -0.98 -9.19
CA LEU A 28 -11.96 0.32 -9.58
C LEU A 28 -10.89 1.24 -10.20
N GLU A 29 -11.20 1.83 -11.37
CA GLU A 29 -10.37 2.89 -11.95
C GLU A 29 -10.63 4.19 -11.21
N LEU A 30 -9.60 4.67 -10.53
CA LEU A 30 -9.62 5.91 -9.76
C LEU A 30 -8.60 6.87 -10.36
N ARG A 31 -8.99 8.14 -10.48
CA ARG A 31 -8.06 9.20 -10.91
C ARG A 31 -7.05 9.52 -9.79
N PRO A 32 -5.85 10.04 -10.09
CA PRO A 32 -4.80 10.31 -9.10
C PRO A 32 -5.28 11.10 -7.88
N TYR A 33 -6.05 12.16 -8.11
CA TYR A 33 -6.62 13.03 -7.06
C TYR A 33 -7.69 12.34 -6.19
N GLN A 34 -8.29 11.23 -6.66
CA GLN A 34 -9.22 10.43 -5.86
C GLN A 34 -8.46 9.41 -5.00
N ILE A 35 -7.25 9.02 -5.42
CA ILE A 35 -6.43 8.03 -4.73
C ILE A 35 -5.75 8.66 -3.50
N LEU A 36 -5.09 9.81 -3.69
CA LEU A 36 -4.40 10.55 -2.63
C LEU A 36 -5.34 11.58 -2.01
N LEU A 37 -5.79 11.33 -0.77
CA LEU A 37 -6.76 12.20 -0.11
C LEU A 37 -6.08 13.33 0.66
N ARG A 38 -5.04 13.03 1.45
CA ARG A 38 -4.26 14.03 2.22
C ARG A 38 -2.92 13.48 2.73
N PRO A 39 -1.90 14.33 2.92
CA PRO A 39 -0.70 13.96 3.67
C PRO A 39 -1.00 13.80 5.17
N LEU A 40 -0.23 12.95 5.86
CA LEU A 40 -0.39 12.67 7.29
C LEU A 40 0.79 13.25 8.07
N VAL A 41 0.53 14.34 8.79
CA VAL A 41 1.49 14.96 9.70
C VAL A 41 1.36 14.31 11.08
N THR A 42 2.38 13.58 11.48
CA THR A 42 2.49 12.90 12.78
C THR A 42 3.96 12.86 13.16
N GLU A 43 4.31 12.88 14.46
CA GLU A 43 5.71 12.81 14.92
C GLU A 43 6.49 11.66 14.26
N LYS A 44 5.89 10.47 14.22
CA LYS A 44 6.45 9.31 13.54
C LYS A 44 6.62 9.51 12.03
N GLY A 45 5.71 10.24 11.41
CA GLY A 45 5.78 10.59 9.99
C GLY A 45 6.97 11.52 9.71
N THR A 46 7.16 12.54 10.54
CA THR A 46 8.29 13.46 10.46
C THR A 46 9.61 12.72 10.63
N HIS A 47 9.73 11.88 11.66
CA HIS A 47 10.91 11.05 11.87
C HIS A 47 11.22 10.14 10.67
N LEU A 48 10.19 9.56 10.02
CA LEU A 48 10.39 8.73 8.83
C LEU A 48 10.82 9.55 7.60
N SER A 49 10.37 10.79 7.50
CA SER A 49 10.80 11.71 6.45
C SER A 49 12.28 12.03 6.58
N GLU A 50 12.74 12.38 7.79
CA GLU A 50 14.12 12.79 8.05
C GLU A 50 15.12 11.64 7.87
N HIS A 51 14.78 10.43 8.33
CA HIS A 51 15.73 9.32 8.37
C HIS A 51 15.69 8.43 7.13
N ARG A 52 14.57 8.40 6.40
CA ARG A 52 14.32 7.40 5.34
C ARG A 52 13.61 7.96 4.10
N ASN A 53 13.52 9.29 3.93
CA ASN A 53 12.80 9.96 2.84
C ASN A 53 11.44 9.31 2.56
N THR A 54 10.71 9.01 3.64
CA THR A 54 9.49 8.23 3.58
C THR A 54 8.31 9.06 4.06
N TYR A 55 7.32 9.22 3.20
CA TYR A 55 6.15 10.06 3.44
C TYR A 55 4.88 9.24 3.68
N CYS A 56 3.99 9.78 4.49
CA CYS A 56 2.75 9.12 4.89
C CYS A 56 1.54 9.82 4.29
N PHE A 57 0.66 9.07 3.62
CA PHE A 57 -0.57 9.58 3.03
C PHE A 57 -1.79 8.82 3.54
N GLN A 58 -2.92 9.52 3.65
CA GLN A 58 -4.22 8.88 3.68
C GLN A 58 -4.70 8.68 2.25
N VAL A 59 -5.03 7.44 1.92
CA VAL A 59 -5.42 7.03 0.57
C VAL A 59 -6.79 6.38 0.55
N HIS A 60 -7.39 6.32 -0.64
CA HIS A 60 -8.67 5.66 -0.84
C HIS A 60 -8.60 4.17 -0.45
N PRO A 61 -9.59 3.62 0.30
CA PRO A 61 -9.58 2.22 0.74
C PRO A 61 -9.55 1.20 -0.39
N ALA A 62 -10.07 1.53 -1.57
CA ALA A 62 -10.05 0.67 -2.74
C ALA A 62 -8.73 0.72 -3.55
N ALA A 63 -7.84 1.68 -3.27
CA ALA A 63 -6.64 1.88 -4.09
C ALA A 63 -5.59 0.79 -3.90
N ASN A 64 -5.00 0.33 -5.01
CA ASN A 64 -3.89 -0.62 -5.04
C ASN A 64 -2.53 0.07 -4.93
N LYS A 65 -1.48 -0.68 -4.57
CA LYS A 65 -0.11 -0.14 -4.46
C LYS A 65 0.41 0.45 -5.78
N ILE A 66 0.10 -0.19 -6.90
CA ILE A 66 0.50 0.27 -8.25
C ILE A 66 -0.16 1.62 -8.56
N GLN A 67 -1.46 1.74 -8.27
CA GLN A 67 -2.20 2.99 -8.45
C GLN A 67 -1.68 4.11 -7.54
N ILE A 68 -1.38 3.81 -6.27
CA ILE A 68 -0.81 4.78 -5.33
C ILE A 68 0.57 5.25 -5.81
N LYS A 69 1.41 4.34 -6.32
CA LYS A 69 2.72 4.68 -6.88
C LYS A 69 2.55 5.67 -8.04
N ALA A 70 1.76 5.31 -9.05
CA ALA A 70 1.51 6.15 -10.21
C ALA A 70 0.92 7.52 -9.81
N ALA A 71 -0.02 7.55 -8.89
CA ALA A 71 -0.64 8.80 -8.42
C ALA A 71 0.36 9.73 -7.72
N VAL A 72 1.29 9.20 -6.91
CA VAL A 72 2.31 10.02 -6.25
C VAL A 72 3.32 10.54 -7.26
N GLU A 73 3.77 9.69 -8.19
CA GLU A 73 4.71 10.08 -9.25
C GLU A 73 4.10 11.19 -10.14
N GLU A 74 2.82 11.08 -10.49
CA GLU A 74 2.12 12.08 -11.30
C GLU A 74 1.86 13.40 -10.56
N MET A 75 1.38 13.34 -9.31
CA MET A 75 0.99 14.55 -8.56
C MET A 75 2.19 15.34 -8.04
N TYR A 76 3.27 14.67 -7.65
CA TYR A 76 4.43 15.31 -7.04
C TYR A 76 5.67 15.32 -7.94
N GLN A 77 5.62 14.69 -9.11
CA GLN A 77 6.74 14.62 -10.07
C GLN A 77 8.02 14.02 -9.45
N VAL A 78 7.88 13.09 -8.50
CA VAL A 78 8.98 12.41 -7.80
C VAL A 78 9.11 10.96 -8.24
N ARG A 79 10.25 10.34 -7.96
CA ARG A 79 10.50 8.92 -8.23
C ARG A 79 10.22 8.07 -6.99
N VAL A 80 9.31 7.09 -7.12
CA VAL A 80 8.91 6.24 -5.99
C VAL A 80 9.62 4.88 -6.03
N ILE A 81 10.31 4.56 -4.94
CA ILE A 81 11.02 3.28 -4.77
C ILE A 81 10.02 2.19 -4.36
N GLU A 82 9.33 2.38 -3.25
CA GLU A 82 8.44 1.36 -2.68
C GLU A 82 7.20 1.99 -2.03
N VAL A 83 6.07 1.28 -2.11
CA VAL A 83 4.82 1.63 -1.45
C VAL A 83 4.39 0.53 -0.48
N ARG A 84 4.22 0.91 0.78
CA ARG A 84 3.68 0.06 1.85
C ARG A 84 2.32 0.59 2.28
N THR A 85 1.33 -0.28 2.40
CA THR A 85 -0.05 0.11 2.72
C THR A 85 -0.52 -0.59 3.98
N GLN A 86 -1.32 0.09 4.79
CA GLN A 86 -2.01 -0.53 5.91
C GLN A 86 -3.47 -0.04 5.99
N ASN A 87 -4.36 -0.95 6.37
CA ASN A 87 -5.74 -0.60 6.67
C ASN A 87 -5.88 -0.24 8.16
N ARG A 88 -6.47 0.92 8.45
CA ARG A 88 -6.76 1.39 9.81
C ARG A 88 -8.26 1.24 10.06
N LYS A 89 -8.59 0.46 11.09
CA LYS A 89 -9.98 0.34 11.57
C LYS A 89 -10.39 1.62 12.28
N GLY A 90 -11.56 2.15 11.93
CA GLY A 90 -12.10 3.31 12.63
C GLY A 90 -12.42 2.98 14.09
N LYS A 91 -12.12 3.93 14.99
CA LYS A 91 -12.36 3.77 16.42
C LYS A 91 -13.87 3.87 16.70
N ARG A 92 -14.38 3.00 17.58
CA ARG A 92 -15.74 3.13 18.13
C ARG A 92 -15.78 4.36 19.03
N ARG A 93 -16.77 5.23 18.84
CA ARG A 93 -16.99 6.42 19.67
C ARG A 93 -18.47 6.52 20.03
N ARG A 94 -18.75 6.97 21.25
CA ARG A 94 -20.11 7.24 21.69
C ARG A 94 -20.37 8.74 21.56
N PHE A 95 -21.51 9.09 20.98
CA PHE A 95 -22.02 10.46 21.00
C PHE A 95 -23.43 10.43 21.60
N ARG A 96 -23.59 11.08 22.76
CA ARG A 96 -24.81 10.98 23.59
C ARG A 96 -25.14 9.52 23.87
N ASN A 97 -26.30 9.05 23.41
CA ASN A 97 -26.78 7.68 23.63
C ASN A 97 -26.40 6.72 22.49
N ILE A 98 -25.88 7.22 21.36
CA ILE A 98 -25.59 6.41 20.16
C ILE A 98 -24.12 6.00 20.14
N VAL A 99 -23.85 4.70 19.96
CA VAL A 99 -22.50 4.18 19.73
C VAL A 99 -22.27 4.11 18.23
N GLY A 100 -21.43 5.02 17.71
CA GLY A 100 -21.01 5.05 16.31
C GLY A 100 -19.60 4.51 16.11
N GLN A 101 -19.20 4.35 14.85
CA GLN A 101 -17.83 4.02 14.46
C GLN A 101 -17.32 5.08 13.49
N MET A 102 -16.09 5.56 13.72
CA MET A 102 -15.42 6.42 12.75
C MET A 102 -15.16 5.65 11.44
N PRO A 103 -15.03 6.35 10.30
CA PRO A 103 -14.73 5.70 9.04
C PRO A 103 -13.35 5.02 9.10
N SER A 104 -13.30 3.81 8.55
CA SER A 104 -12.04 3.14 8.24
C SER A 104 -11.33 3.84 7.10
N TRP A 105 -10.01 3.82 7.14
CA TRP A 105 -9.18 4.46 6.11
C TRP A 105 -7.92 3.65 5.86
N LYS A 106 -7.28 3.90 4.72
CA LYS A 106 -6.02 3.25 4.34
C LYS A 106 -4.89 4.26 4.45
N LYS A 107 -3.81 3.87 5.11
CA LYS A 107 -2.55 4.63 5.17
C LYS A 107 -1.59 4.06 4.13
N ALA A 108 -1.03 4.94 3.31
CA ALA A 108 0.12 4.61 2.48
C ALA A 108 1.38 5.22 3.09
N ILE A 109 2.45 4.45 3.08
CA ILE A 109 3.80 4.82 3.47
C ILE A 109 4.63 4.66 2.20
N VAL A 110 5.09 5.78 1.65
CA VAL A 110 5.70 5.86 0.32
C VAL A 110 7.15 6.26 0.51
N GLN A 111 8.06 5.41 0.04
CA GLN A 111 9.48 5.69 0.04
C GLN A 111 9.87 6.31 -1.29
N VAL A 112 10.42 7.52 -1.22
CA VAL A 112 10.82 8.33 -2.38
C VAL A 112 12.33 8.19 -2.59
N HIS A 113 12.80 8.49 -3.79
CA HIS A 113 14.22 8.55 -4.09
C HIS A 113 14.94 9.58 -3.20
N PRO A 114 16.20 9.33 -2.75
CA PRO A 114 16.90 10.23 -1.84
C PRO A 114 17.04 11.68 -2.34
N GLU A 115 17.13 11.85 -3.66
CA GLU A 115 17.26 13.15 -4.33
C GLU A 115 15.95 13.95 -4.40
N ASP A 116 14.80 13.26 -4.34
CA ASP A 116 13.50 13.89 -4.47
C ASP A 116 12.92 14.18 -3.08
N LYS A 117 12.41 15.39 -2.89
CA LYS A 117 11.83 15.83 -1.62
C LYS A 117 10.43 16.38 -1.84
N ILE A 118 9.50 15.95 -0.99
CA ILE A 118 8.13 16.47 -0.97
C ILE A 118 7.99 17.44 0.20
N GLU A 119 7.61 18.68 -0.10
CA GLU A 119 7.31 19.72 0.90
C GLU A 119 5.80 19.85 1.06
N PHE A 120 5.32 19.71 2.30
CA PHE A 120 3.90 19.79 2.65
C PHE A 120 3.57 21.04 3.47
N TYR A 121 4.59 21.74 3.97
CA TYR A 121 4.54 22.86 4.89
C TYR A 121 5.79 23.72 4.72
#